data_AF-A0A089KX58-F1
#
_entry.id   AF-A0A089KX58-F1
#
_cell.length_a   1.000
_cell.length_b   1.000
_cell.length_c   1.000
_cell.angle_alpha   90.00
_cell.angle_beta   90.00
_cell.angle_gamma   90.00
#
_symmetry.space_group_name_H-M   'P 1'
#
loop_
_entity.id
_entity.type
_entity.pdbx_description
1 polymer ?
#
loop_
_entity_poly.entity_id
_entity_poly.type
_entity_poly.pdbx_seq_one_letter_code
_entity_poly.pdbx_strand_id
1 'polypeptide(L)' 'MISKDPVYHILKLLQEQGEPNFRQTGMDERDFAAALKHIVDAGYTDSSGSGLTQAGLDYITGYERRISDSRN' A
#
# COMPACT_ATOMS: atom_id res chain seq x y z
N MET A 1 15.98 10.53 2.81
CA MET A 1 15.12 9.47 3.38
C MET A 1 14.03 9.23 2.35
N ILE A 2 13.92 8.04 1.79
CA ILE A 2 12.82 7.73 0.85
C ILE A 2 11.55 7.79 1.70
N SER A 3 10.77 8.87 1.58
CA SER A 3 9.39 8.89 2.04
C SER A 3 8.67 7.81 1.24
N LYS A 4 8.71 6.58 1.77
CA LYS A 4 8.04 5.45 1.15
C LYS A 4 6.56 5.80 1.19
N ASP A 5 5.96 5.88 0.02
CA ASP A 5 4.56 6.19 -0.13
C ASP A 5 3.72 5.27 0.81
N PRO A 6 2.85 5.86 1.66
CA PRO A 6 2.10 5.09 2.65
C PRO A 6 1.10 4.12 2.00
N VAL A 7 0.59 4.45 0.81
CA VAL A 7 -0.27 3.56 0.03
C VAL A 7 0.53 2.36 -0.44
N TYR A 8 1.71 2.58 -1.04
CA TYR A 8 2.60 1.49 -1.41
C TYR A 8 2.91 0.56 -0.23
N HIS A 9 3.24 1.13 0.93
CA HIS A 9 3.61 0.34 2.11
C HIS A 9 2.47 -0.55 2.61
N ILE A 10 1.25 -0.03 2.67
CA ILE A 10 0.07 -0.77 3.12
C ILE A 10 -0.30 -1.86 2.09
N LEU A 11 -0.29 -1.53 0.79
CA LEU A 11 -0.54 -2.51 -0.27
C LEU A 11 0.50 -3.63 -0.25
N LYS A 12 1.76 -3.32 0.06
CA LYS A 12 2.79 -4.35 0.19
C LYS A 12 2.59 -5.28 1.39
N LEU A 13 2.19 -4.73 2.54
CA LEU A 13 1.85 -5.54 3.71
C LEU A 13 0.65 -6.46 3.44
N LEU A 14 -0.37 -5.96 2.75
CA LEU A 14 -1.50 -6.76 2.26
C LEU A 14 -1.03 -7.91 1.36
N GLN A 15 -0.13 -7.64 0.41
CA GLN A 15 0.41 -8.67 -0.48
C GLN A 15 1.17 -9.78 0.26
N GLU A 16 1.95 -9.41 1.28
CA GLU A 16 2.86 -10.34 1.95
C GLU A 16 2.23 -11.09 3.12
N GLN A 17 1.27 -10.47 3.81
CA GLN A 17 0.74 -10.98 5.09
C GLN A 17 -0.79 -11.10 5.09
N GLY A 18 -1.50 -10.54 4.11
CA GLY A 18 -2.97 -10.54 4.05
C GLY A 18 -3.66 -9.56 5.02
N GLU A 19 -3.00 -9.21 6.13
CA GLU A 19 -3.48 -8.21 7.09
C GLU A 19 -2.42 -7.13 7.34
N PRO A 20 -2.66 -5.87 6.94
CA PRO A 20 -1.73 -4.78 7.19
C PRO A 20 -1.87 -4.27 8.62
N ASN A 21 -0.75 -4.11 9.33
CA ASN A 21 -0.73 -3.52 10.67
C ASN A 21 -0.03 -2.16 10.68
N PHE A 22 -0.67 -1.13 11.25
CA PHE A 22 -0.10 0.21 11.36
C PHE A 22 1.29 0.21 12.02
N ARG A 23 1.53 -0.68 13.01
CA ARG A 23 2.82 -0.79 13.70
C ARG A 23 3.98 -1.15 12.79
N GLN A 24 3.71 -1.81 11.66
CA GLN A 24 4.74 -2.21 10.68
C GLN A 24 5.07 -1.07 9.72
N THR A 25 4.16 -0.12 9.56
CA THR A 25 4.32 1.02 8.66
C THR A 25 5.09 2.18 9.27
N GLY A 26 5.20 2.21 10.61
CA GLY A 26 5.76 3.35 11.34
C GLY A 26 4.87 4.60 11.31
N MET A 27 3.63 4.49 10.82
CA MET A 27 2.63 5.55 10.81
C MET A 27 1.82 5.55 12.11
N ASP A 28 1.26 6.72 12.44
CA ASP A 28 0.20 6.81 13.45
C ASP A 28 -1.05 6.06 12.99
N GLU A 29 -1.79 5.50 13.94
CA GLU A 29 -2.99 4.71 13.68
C GLU A 29 -4.04 5.49 12.86
N ARG A 30 -4.16 6.81 13.09
CA ARG A 30 -5.10 7.67 12.36
C ARG A 30 -4.71 7.82 10.89
N ASP A 31 -3.43 8.02 10.63
CA ASP A 31 -2.91 8.18 9.26
C ASP A 31 -2.99 6.85 8.52
N PHE A 32 -2.69 5.74 9.21
CA PHE A 32 -2.89 4.40 8.67
C PHE A 32 -4.36 4.15 8.31
N ALA A 33 -5.29 4.46 9.21
CA ALA A 33 -6.72 4.27 8.97
C ALA A 33 -7.22 5.14 7.80
N ALA A 34 -6.74 6.38 7.68
CA ALA A 34 -7.06 7.27 6.57
C ALA A 34 -6.52 6.72 5.24
N ALA A 35 -5.26 6.24 5.22
CA ALA A 35 -4.65 5.65 4.05
C ALA A 35 -5.32 4.34 3.63
N LEU A 36 -5.66 3.47 4.59
CA LEU A 36 -6.39 2.23 4.34
C LEU A 36 -7.78 2.50 3.78
N LYS A 37 -8.50 3.49 4.32
CA LYS A 37 -9.78 3.92 3.75
C LYS A 37 -9.62 4.40 2.32
N HIS A 38 -8.61 5.22 2.05
CA HIS A 38 -8.33 5.70 0.70
C HIS A 38 -8.03 4.57 -0.28
N ILE A 39 -7.28 3.55 0.16
CA ILE A 39 -6.96 2.34 -0.61
C ILE A 39 -8.23 1.56 -0.99
N VAL A 40 -9.14 1.39 -0.03
CA VAL A 40 -10.43 0.72 -0.24
C VAL A 40 -11.30 1.53 -1.19
N ASP A 41 -11.43 2.84 -0.94
CA ASP A 41 -12.24 3.75 -1.78
C ASP A 41 -11.69 3.86 -3.22
N ALA A 42 -10.37 3.72 -3.39
CA ALA A 42 -9.72 3.69 -4.70
C ALA A 42 -9.86 2.35 -5.44
N GLY A 43 -10.38 1.31 -4.78
CA GLY A 43 -10.55 -0.02 -5.36
C GLY A 43 -9.24 -0.80 -5.53
N TYR A 44 -8.21 -0.48 -4.73
CA TYR A 44 -6.95 -1.24 -4.73
C TYR A 44 -7.05 -2.54 -3.93
N THR A 45 -8.07 -2.66 -3.07
CA THR A 45 -8.41 -3.88 -2.33
C THR A 45 -9.77 -4.40 -2.73
N ASP A 46 -9.99 -5.68 -2.52
CA ASP A 46 -11.30 -6.31 -2.69
C ASP A 46 -12.33 -5.81 -1.67
N SER A 47 -13.58 -6.24 -1.82
CA SER A 47 -14.69 -5.85 -0.94
C SER A 47 -14.50 -6.25 0.52
N SER A 48 -13.57 -7.16 0.82
CA SER A 48 -13.19 -7.55 2.18
C SER A 48 -12.06 -6.69 2.77
N GLY A 49 -11.36 -5.90 1.95
CA GLY A 49 -10.24 -5.07 2.38
C GLY A 49 -8.97 -5.85 2.72
N SER A 50 -8.96 -7.17 2.49
CA SER A 50 -7.87 -8.09 2.83
C SER A 50 -7.19 -8.71 1.61
N GLY A 51 -7.82 -8.69 0.44
CA GLY A 51 -7.20 -9.06 -0.84
C GLY A 51 -6.88 -7.84 -1.70
N LEU A 52 -5.82 -7.95 -2.50
CA LEU A 52 -5.48 -6.94 -3.51
C LEU A 52 -6.28 -7.17 -4.80
N THR A 53 -6.75 -6.08 -5.40
CA THR A 53 -7.26 -6.12 -6.78
C THR A 53 -6.12 -6.03 -7.78
N GLN A 54 -6.43 -6.25 -9.07
CA GLN A 54 -5.46 -6.01 -10.13
C GLN A 54 -4.93 -4.57 -10.11
N ALA A 55 -5.78 -3.58 -9.81
CA ALA A 55 -5.36 -2.18 -9.71
C ALA A 55 -4.35 -1.95 -8.57
N GLY A 56 -4.53 -2.64 -7.43
CA GLY A 56 -3.56 -2.60 -6.33
C GLY A 56 -2.20 -3.22 -6.71
N LEU A 57 -2.20 -4.34 -7.44
CA LEU A 57 -0.99 -4.99 -7.96
C LEU A 57 -0.26 -4.12 -9.00
N ASP A 58 -1.02 -3.48 -9.88
CA ASP A 58 -0.49 -2.56 -10.88
C ASP A 58 0.14 -1.32 -10.23
N TYR A 59 -0.47 -0.82 -9.14
CA TYR A 59 0.10 0.28 -8.36
C TYR A 59 1.45 -0.11 -7.74
N ILE A 60 1.53 -1.28 -7.09
CA ILE A 60 2.79 -1.79 -6.51
C ILE A 60 3.86 -1.88 -7.60
N THR A 61 3.55 -2.56 -8.70
CA THR A 61 4.48 -2.77 -9.82
C THR A 61 4.93 -1.44 -10.45
N GLY A 62 4.00 -0.51 -10.63
CA GLY A 62 4.27 0.81 -11.18
C GLY A 62 5.15 1.65 -10.25
N TYR A 63 4.92 1.58 -8.94
CA TYR A 63 5.76 2.23 -7.95
C TYR A 63 7.18 1.64 -7.92
N GLU A 64 7.30 0.31 -7.92
CA GLU A 64 8.58 -0.41 -7.95
C GLU A 64 9.44 -0.07 -9.18
N ARG A 65 8.81 0.07 -10.36
CA ARG A 65 9.50 0.54 -11.57
C ARG A 65 10.04 1.95 -11.39
N ARG A 66 9.24 2.89 -10.88
CA ARG A 66 9.66 4.29 -10.70
C ARG A 66 10.81 4.44 -9.71
N ILE A 67 10.79 3.67 -8.61
CA ILE A 67 11.89 3.70 -7.63
C ILE A 67 13.16 3.01 -8.16
N SER A 68 13.02 2.03 -9.07
CA SER A 68 14.15 1.41 -9.75
C SER A 68 14.78 2.35 -10.77
N ASP A 69 13.97 3.04 -11.56
CA ASP A 69 14.44 4.00 -12.58
C ASP A 69 15.07 5.25 -11.95
N SER A 70 14.57 5.69 -10.78
CA SER A 70 15.15 6.82 -10.05
C SER A 70 16.54 6.55 -9.45
N ARG A 71 17.02 5.30 -9.49
CA ARG A 71 18.35 4.90 -8.95
C ARG A 71 19.41 4.73 -10.03
N ASN A 72 19.06 4.92 -11.30
CA ASN A 72 19.96 4.79 -12.46
C ASN A 72 20.25 6.15 -13.09
#